data_AF-A0A355DWS3-F1
#
_entry.id   AF-A0A355DWS3-F1
#
_cell.length_a   1.000
_cell.length_b   1.000
_cell.length_c   1.000
_cell.angle_alpha   90.00
_cell.angle_beta   90.00
_cell.angle_gamma   90.00
#
_symmetry.space_group_name_H-M   'P 1'
#
loop_
_entity.id
_entity.type
_entity.pdbx_description
1 polymer ?
#
loop_
_entity_poly.entity_id
_entity_poly.type
_entity_poly.pdbx_seq_one_letter_code
_entity_poly.pdbx_strand_id
1 'polypeptide(L)'
;ETLPLELKLWTVEGFRLNPSEAIQFLQALPLGSFKETDSYVGGDLRFWSQVCRWSLDLLTRGKFLPGVYRQPNGNVVSCWQPLIDSAIDQARLAKFIQVMPVSCRAYEGVGSG
;
A
#
# COMPACT_ATOMS: atom_id res chain seq x y z
N GLU A 1 6.50 -3.94 -45.26
CA GLU A 1 6.37 -4.88 -44.13
C GLU A 1 6.56 -4.12 -42.84
N THR A 2 5.56 -4.11 -41.95
CA THR A 2 5.66 -3.52 -40.61
C THR A 2 6.16 -4.59 -39.64
N LEU A 3 7.34 -4.36 -39.07
CA LEU A 3 7.92 -5.23 -38.02
C LEU A 3 6.95 -5.32 -36.82
N PRO A 4 6.81 -6.49 -36.18
CA PRO A 4 5.92 -6.66 -35.03
C PRO A 4 6.39 -5.80 -33.84
N LEU A 5 5.44 -5.17 -33.15
CA LEU A 5 5.71 -4.43 -31.92
C LEU A 5 5.92 -5.43 -30.77
N GLU A 6 7.10 -5.40 -30.16
CA GLU A 6 7.46 -6.25 -29.02
C GLU A 6 7.51 -5.42 -27.72
N LEU A 7 6.96 -5.97 -26.64
CA LEU A 7 7.08 -5.39 -25.30
C LEU A 7 8.47 -5.69 -24.73
N LYS A 8 9.11 -4.68 -24.15
CA LYS A 8 10.39 -4.81 -23.46
C LYS A 8 10.29 -4.29 -22.03
N LEU A 9 10.93 -5.01 -21.11
CA LEU A 9 11.15 -4.53 -19.75
C LEU A 9 12.09 -3.32 -19.81
N TRP A 10 11.82 -2.33 -18.96
CA TRP A 10 12.62 -1.12 -18.84
C TRP A 10 12.67 -0.69 -17.39
N THR A 11 13.76 0.00 -17.03
CA THR A 11 13.99 0.47 -15.67
C THR A 11 13.45 1.89 -15.52
N VAL A 12 12.69 2.12 -14.45
CA VAL A 12 12.21 3.45 -14.06
C VAL A 12 12.99 3.89 -12.83
N GLU A 13 13.63 5.06 -12.89
CA GLU A 13 14.22 5.66 -11.71
C GLU A 13 13.13 6.11 -10.73
N GLY A 14 13.37 5.93 -9.44
CA GLY A 14 12.38 6.23 -8.41
C GLY A 14 13.01 6.61 -7.09
N PHE A 15 12.22 7.28 -6.25
CA PHE A 15 12.59 7.63 -4.89
C PHE A 15 12.09 6.56 -3.92
N ARG A 16 12.98 6.08 -3.06
CA ARG A 16 12.63 5.16 -1.98
C ARG A 16 12.56 5.94 -0.67
N LEU A 17 11.35 6.06 -0.13
CA LEU A 17 11.13 6.61 1.20
C LEU A 17 11.31 5.50 2.25
N ASN A 18 11.91 5.83 3.39
CA ASN A 18 11.84 4.96 4.56
C ASN A 18 10.42 5.02 5.18
N PRO A 19 10.06 4.09 6.09
CA PRO A 19 8.71 4.05 6.64
C PRO A 19 8.26 5.35 7.32
N SER A 20 9.14 6.03 8.05
CA SER A 20 8.80 7.31 8.71
C SER A 20 8.58 8.44 7.71
N GLU A 21 9.44 8.56 6.70
CA GLU A 21 9.29 9.54 5.62
C GLU A 21 8.01 9.29 4.81
N ALA A 22 7.71 8.03 4.53
CA ALA A 22 6.51 7.65 3.78
C ALA A 22 5.23 8.07 4.53
N ILE A 23 5.16 7.83 5.84
CA ILE A 23 3.98 8.24 6.65
C ILE A 23 3.85 9.76 6.64
N GLN A 24 4.94 10.50 6.90
CA GLN A 24 4.92 11.97 6.88
C GLN A 24 4.49 12.51 5.52
N PHE A 25 5.02 11.97 4.43
CA PHE A 25 4.66 12.34 3.07
C PHE A 25 3.17 12.09 2.78
N LEU A 26 2.65 10.90 3.10
CA LEU A 26 1.25 10.55 2.85
C LEU A 26 0.27 11.38 3.70
N GLN A 27 0.66 11.77 4.91
CA GLN A 27 -0.12 12.66 5.77
C GLN A 27 -0.17 14.09 5.23
N ALA A 28 0.90 14.57 4.58
CA ALA A 28 0.95 15.89 3.98
C ALA A 28 0.08 16.04 2.72
N LEU A 29 -0.36 14.93 2.11
CA LEU A 29 -1.24 14.97 0.94
C LEU A 29 -2.65 15.49 1.32
N PRO A 30 -3.33 16.22 0.42
CA PRO A 30 -4.69 16.74 0.66
C PRO A 30 -5.70 15.64 1.05
N LEU A 31 -6.59 15.99 1.99
CA LEU A 31 -7.63 15.10 2.55
C LEU A 31 -8.89 14.97 1.67
N GLY A 32 -9.19 16.00 0.87
CA GLY A 32 -10.49 16.17 0.21
C GLY A 32 -10.62 15.47 -1.14
N SER A 33 -11.78 15.65 -1.79
CA SER A 33 -11.93 15.35 -3.22
C SER A 33 -10.86 16.14 -3.95
N PHE A 34 -9.86 15.45 -4.47
CA PHE A 34 -8.83 16.05 -5.31
C PHE A 34 -9.54 16.89 -6.36
N LYS A 35 -9.50 18.21 -6.20
CA LYS A 35 -10.11 19.13 -7.15
C LYS A 35 -9.28 19.07 -8.44
N GLU A 36 -9.72 19.68 -9.52
CA GLU A 36 -8.90 19.77 -10.74
C GLU A 36 -7.51 20.39 -10.47
N THR A 37 -7.40 21.24 -9.44
CA THR A 37 -6.14 21.80 -8.93
C THR A 37 -5.19 20.78 -8.28
N ASP A 38 -5.70 19.63 -7.85
CA ASP A 38 -4.93 18.54 -7.25
C ASP A 38 -4.65 17.39 -8.25
N SER A 39 -4.70 17.71 -9.54
CA SER A 39 -4.38 16.82 -10.66
C SER A 39 -2.96 16.28 -10.62
N TYR A 40 -2.06 16.90 -9.85
CA TYR A 40 -0.67 16.44 -9.65
C TYR A 40 -0.56 15.12 -8.86
N VAL A 41 -1.59 14.74 -8.10
CA VAL A 41 -1.55 13.49 -7.31
C VAL A 41 -2.16 12.34 -8.12
N GLY A 42 -1.32 11.39 -8.55
CA GLY A 42 -1.78 10.18 -9.25
C GLY A 42 -2.66 9.27 -8.38
N GLY A 43 -3.49 8.44 -9.01
CA GLY A 43 -4.43 7.52 -8.32
C GLY A 43 -3.79 6.63 -7.25
N ASP A 44 -2.57 6.15 -7.51
CA ASP A 44 -1.81 5.31 -6.58
C ASP A 44 -1.47 6.04 -5.28
N LEU A 45 -1.06 7.31 -5.36
CA LEU A 45 -0.79 8.13 -4.17
C LEU A 45 -2.07 8.45 -3.40
N ARG A 46 -3.20 8.65 -4.10
CA ARG A 46 -4.51 8.84 -3.46
C ARG A 46 -4.92 7.58 -2.70
N PHE A 47 -4.72 6.41 -3.28
CA PHE A 47 -4.97 5.14 -2.62
C PHE A 47 -4.14 5.01 -1.34
N TRP A 48 -2.82 5.18 -1.43
CA TRP A 48 -1.94 5.04 -0.26
C TRP A 48 -2.20 6.10 0.82
N SER A 49 -2.57 7.31 0.42
CA SER A 49 -3.01 8.38 1.33
C SER A 49 -4.22 7.97 2.17
N GLN A 50 -5.20 7.30 1.55
CA GLN A 50 -6.40 6.81 2.23
C GLN A 50 -6.11 5.58 3.10
N VAL A 51 -5.29 4.64 2.63
CA VAL A 51 -4.85 3.49 3.45
C VAL A 51 -4.08 3.96 4.69
N CYS A 52 -3.15 4.90 4.54
CA CYS A 52 -2.39 5.47 5.65
C CYS A 52 -3.33 6.07 6.72
N ARG A 53 -4.32 6.86 6.29
CA ARG A 53 -5.32 7.46 7.20
C ARG A 53 -6.17 6.42 7.90
N TRP A 54 -6.60 5.39 7.19
CA TRP A 54 -7.36 4.31 7.82
C TRP A 54 -6.50 3.50 8.81
N SER A 55 -5.23 3.26 8.51
CA SER A 55 -4.30 2.63 9.46
C SER A 55 -4.14 3.47 10.73
N LEU A 56 -4.04 4.80 10.61
CA LEU A 56 -4.01 5.69 11.77
C LEU A 56 -5.32 5.66 12.57
N ASP A 57 -6.47 5.59 11.89
CA ASP A 57 -7.80 5.41 12.51
C ASP A 57 -7.93 4.05 13.25
N LEU A 58 -7.29 2.98 12.76
CA LEU A 58 -7.21 1.72 13.50
C LEU A 58 -6.38 1.89 14.79
N LEU A 59 -5.24 2.59 14.70
CA LEU A 59 -4.36 2.83 15.85
C LEU A 59 -5.03 3.68 16.93
N THR A 60 -5.71 4.77 16.56
CA THR A 60 -6.40 5.65 17.53
C THR A 60 -7.54 4.93 18.24
N ARG A 61 -8.17 3.94 17.61
CA ARG A 61 -9.23 3.10 18.18
C ARG A 61 -8.71 1.86 18.91
N GLY A 62 -7.39 1.68 19.03
CA GLY A 62 -6.80 0.52 19.71
C GLY A 62 -7.05 -0.81 18.99
N LYS A 63 -7.28 -0.79 17.67
CA LYS A 63 -7.61 -1.97 16.86
C LYS A 63 -6.36 -2.73 16.43
N PHE A 64 -5.63 -3.29 17.40
CA PHE A 64 -4.46 -4.12 17.14
C PHE A 64 -4.24 -5.15 18.25
N LEU A 65 -3.61 -6.26 17.91
CA LEU A 65 -3.29 -7.36 18.82
C LEU A 65 -1.82 -7.78 18.69
N PRO A 66 -1.19 -8.27 19.77
CA PRO A 66 0.12 -8.88 19.68
C PRO A 66 0.00 -10.22 18.93
N GLY A 67 0.87 -10.42 17.95
CA GLY A 67 0.98 -11.63 17.15
C GLY A 67 2.41 -12.15 17.13
N VAL A 68 2.56 -13.39 16.64
CA VAL A 68 3.85 -14.01 16.38
C VAL A 68 3.94 -14.38 14.91
N TYR A 69 5.05 -14.03 14.29
CA TYR A 69 5.33 -14.34 12.89
C TYR A 69 6.56 -15.23 12.81
N ARG A 70 6.42 -16.38 12.15
CA ARG A 70 7.54 -17.25 11.83
C ARG A 70 8.15 -16.82 10.51
N GLN A 71 9.40 -16.38 10.56
CA GLN A 71 10.17 -16.00 9.39
C GLN A 71 10.56 -17.24 8.56
N PRO A 72 10.85 -17.07 7.25
CA PRO A 72 11.28 -18.18 6.39
C PRO A 72 12.53 -18.94 6.88
N ASN A 73 13.41 -18.26 7.62
CA ASN A 73 14.61 -18.84 8.23
C ASN A 73 14.32 -19.65 9.53
N GLY A 74 13.06 -19.78 9.94
CA GLY A 74 12.64 -20.50 11.15
C GLY A 74 12.58 -19.66 12.43
N ASN A 75 13.08 -18.41 12.42
CA ASN A 75 13.02 -17.51 13.58
C ASN A 75 11.57 -17.08 13.86
N VAL A 76 11.27 -16.84 15.13
CA VAL A 76 9.97 -16.32 15.58
C VAL A 76 10.16 -14.90 16.09
N VAL A 77 9.37 -13.97 15.56
CA VAL A 77 9.36 -12.57 15.99
C VAL A 77 7.97 -12.17 16.46
N SER A 78 7.90 -11.33 17.49
CA SER A 78 6.65 -10.68 17.88
C SER A 78 6.35 -9.50 16.94
N CYS A 79 5.09 -9.35 16.55
CA CYS A 79 4.64 -8.22 15.74
C CYS A 79 3.24 -7.78 16.15
N TRP A 80 2.92 -6.52 15.93
CA TRP A 80 1.55 -6.02 16.08
C TRP A 80 0.75 -6.30 14.82
N GLN A 81 -0.46 -6.81 14.96
CA GLN A 81 -1.37 -7.09 13.86
C GLN A 81 -2.63 -6.22 13.97
N PRO A 82 -3.15 -5.66 12.86
CA PRO A 82 -4.40 -4.91 12.88
C PRO A 82 -5.58 -5.85 13.22
N LEU A 83 -6.48 -5.39 14.08
CA LEU A 83 -7.71 -6.10 14.44
C LEU A 83 -8.85 -5.60 13.56
N ILE A 84 -9.29 -6.44 12.62
CA ILE A 84 -10.34 -6.12 11.63
C ILE A 84 -11.59 -6.97 11.94
N ASP A 85 -12.16 -6.72 13.12
CA ASP A 85 -13.26 -7.49 13.70
C ASP A 85 -14.65 -6.89 13.39
N SER A 86 -14.72 -5.61 13.03
CA SER A 86 -15.96 -4.92 12.73
C SER A 86 -16.37 -5.07 11.27
N ALA A 87 -17.68 -5.16 11.00
CA ALA A 87 -18.22 -5.21 9.64
C ALA A 87 -17.81 -3.97 8.81
N ILE A 88 -17.67 -2.81 9.46
CA ILE A 88 -17.24 -1.56 8.82
C ILE A 88 -15.78 -1.67 8.36
N ASP A 89 -14.89 -2.15 9.22
CA ASP A 89 -13.46 -2.28 8.88
C ASP A 89 -13.23 -3.37 7.84
N GLN A 90 -13.98 -4.47 7.91
CA GLN A 90 -13.94 -5.54 6.91
C GLN A 90 -14.41 -5.04 5.53
N ALA A 91 -15.53 -4.31 5.48
CA ALA A 91 -16.01 -3.72 4.23
C ALA A 91 -15.03 -2.70 3.65
N ARG A 92 -14.38 -1.89 4.51
CA ARG A 92 -13.36 -0.93 4.09
C ARG A 92 -12.12 -1.63 3.54
N LEU A 93 -11.64 -2.70 4.20
CA LEU A 93 -10.54 -3.52 3.69
C LEU A 93 -10.89 -4.13 2.32
N ALA A 94 -12.08 -4.72 2.20
CA ALA A 94 -12.54 -5.31 0.94
C ALA A 94 -12.56 -4.27 -0.20
N LYS A 95 -13.00 -3.04 0.09
CA LYS A 95 -12.94 -1.94 -0.87
C LYS A 95 -11.50 -1.62 -1.28
N PHE A 96 -10.56 -1.54 -0.33
CA PHE A 96 -9.15 -1.30 -0.66
C PHE A 96 -8.55 -2.41 -1.52
N ILE A 97 -8.87 -3.67 -1.25
CA ILE A 97 -8.42 -4.80 -2.07
C ILE A 97 -8.90 -4.66 -3.52
N GLN A 98 -10.17 -4.29 -3.73
CA GLN A 98 -10.75 -4.13 -5.07
C GLN A 98 -10.09 -3.01 -5.88
N VAL A 99 -9.66 -1.93 -5.22
CA VAL A 99 -9.10 -0.75 -5.89
C VAL A 99 -7.58 -0.64 -5.75
N MET A 100 -6.92 -1.71 -5.31
CA MET A 100 -5.48 -1.72 -5.11
C MET A 100 -4.76 -1.33 -6.42
N PRO A 101 -3.72 -0.48 -6.38
CA PRO A 101 -2.95 -0.14 -7.56
C PRO A 101 -2.32 -1.38 -8.21
N VAL A 102 -2.25 -1.37 -9.55
CA VAL A 102 -1.63 -2.46 -10.33
C VAL A 102 -0.15 -2.60 -9.95
N SER A 103 0.53 -1.48 -9.71
CA SER A 103 1.91 -1.41 -9.23
C SER A 103 2.15 -2.26 -7.97
N CYS A 104 1.18 -2.33 -7.06
CA CYS A 104 1.28 -3.13 -5.84
C CYS A 104 1.11 -4.65 -6.07
N ARG A 105 0.51 -5.04 -7.21
CA ARG A 105 0.34 -6.45 -7.60
C ARG A 105 1.43 -6.94 -8.56
N ALA A 106 2.20 -6.02 -9.13
CA ALA A 106 3.33 -6.32 -10.00
C ALA A 106 4.55 -6.69 -9.16
N TYR A 107 4.47 -7.83 -8.47
CA TYR A 107 5.65 -8.46 -7.87
C TYR A 107 6.14 -9.55 -8.84
N GLU A 108 7.37 -9.43 -9.30
CA GLU A 108 8.05 -10.55 -9.94
C GLU A 108 8.30 -11.57 -8.83
N GLY A 109 7.60 -12.71 -8.88
CA GLY A 109 7.85 -13.80 -7.94
C GLY A 109 9.34 -14.09 -7.98
N VAL A 110 10.00 -14.11 -6.81
CA VAL A 110 11.43 -14.47 -6.71
C VAL A 110 11.63 -15.73 -7.52
N GLY A 111 12.27 -15.59 -8.68
CA GLY A 111 12.59 -16.73 -9.52
C GLY A 111 13.43 -17.68 -8.68
N SER A 112 12.93 -18.90 -8.51
CA SER A 112 13.72 -20.01 -8.03
C SER A 112 14.82 -20.27 -9.07
N GLY A 113 15.93 -19.55 -8.95
CA GLY A 113 17.21 -19.84 -9.58
C GLY A 113 18.05 -20.76 -8.71
#